data_AF-A0AAD7G400-F1
#
_entry.id   AF-A0AAD7G400-F1
#
_cell.length_a   1.000
_cell.length_b   1.000
_cell.length_c   1.000
_cell.angle_alpha   90.00
_cell.angle_beta   90.00
_cell.angle_gamma   90.00
#
_symmetry.space_group_name_H-M   'P 1'
#
loop_
_entity.id
_entity.type
_entity.pdbx_description
1 polymer ?
#
loop_
_entity_poly.entity_id
_entity_poly.type
_entity_poly.pdbx_seq_one_letter_code
_entity_poly.pdbx_strand_id
1 'polypeptide(L)'
;VGKALNTHKDAICWALEVYNVAAAMLNSPRTRLSYNTVINNVTLAEFDWLCETRQDIRALSWADLVRREAGVLHFGIVHSEEERVWCDVEI
;
A
#
# COMPACT_ATOMS: atom_id res chain seq x y z
N VAL A 1 32.60 5.10 -0.99
CA VAL A 1 31.45 4.36 -0.40
C VAL A 1 30.83 5.11 0.79
N GLY A 2 31.60 5.58 1.78
CA GLY A 2 31.05 6.24 2.98
C GLY A 2 30.19 7.50 2.76
N LYS A 3 30.57 8.39 1.82
CA LYS A 3 29.78 9.62 1.53
C LYS A 3 28.38 9.30 1.01
N ALA A 4 28.28 8.39 0.05
CA ALA A 4 26.98 8.01 -0.54
C ALA A 4 26.04 7.38 0.49
N LEU A 5 26.57 6.54 1.39
CA LEU A 5 25.81 5.95 2.47
C LEU A 5 25.30 6.99 3.48
N ASN A 6 26.14 7.97 3.82
CA ASN A 6 25.74 9.06 4.71
C ASN A 6 24.67 9.93 4.07
N THR A 7 24.83 10.33 2.80
CA THR A 7 23.83 11.11 2.07
C THR A 7 22.49 10.38 1.99
N HIS A 8 22.52 9.06 1.76
CA HIS A 8 21.31 8.25 1.74
C HIS A 8 20.62 8.17 3.12
N LYS A 9 21.39 7.97 4.19
CA LYS A 9 20.87 8.01 5.57
C LYS A 9 20.19 9.35 5.87
N ASP A 10 20.84 10.46 5.52
CA ASP A 10 20.34 11.80 5.78
C ASP A 10 19.03 12.05 5.01
N ALA A 11 18.94 11.55 3.77
CA ALA A 11 17.72 11.60 2.98
C ALA A 11 16.56 10.82 3.62
N ILE A 12 16.82 9.63 4.18
CA ILE A 12 15.81 8.83 4.90
C ILE A 12 15.32 9.57 6.16
N CYS A 13 16.24 10.13 6.95
CA CYS A 13 15.89 10.89 8.15
C CYS A 13 15.00 12.07 7.81
N TRP A 14 15.36 12.84 6.77
CA TRP A 14 14.58 13.99 6.32
C TRP A 14 13.18 13.57 5.81
N ALA A 15 13.10 12.52 5.00
CA ALA A 15 11.82 12.01 4.51
C ALA A 15 10.90 11.57 5.67
N LEU A 16 11.46 10.98 6.73
CA LEU A 16 10.71 10.59 7.93
C LEU A 16 10.16 11.79 8.70
N GLU A 17 10.93 12.88 8.79
CA GLU A 17 10.46 14.11 9.43
C GLU A 17 9.28 14.68 8.66
N VAL A 18 9.40 14.81 7.33
CA VAL A 18 8.33 15.30 6.45
C VAL A 18 7.08 14.42 6.56
N TYR A 19 7.24 13.10 6.51
CA TYR A 19 6.13 12.16 6.67
C TYR A 19 5.43 12.35 8.02
N ASN A 20 6.19 12.41 9.12
CA ASN A 20 5.61 12.50 10.46
C ASN A 20 4.85 13.82 10.68
N VAL A 21 5.31 14.92 10.08
CA VAL A 21 4.58 16.19 10.08
C VAL A 21 3.26 16.06 9.33
N ALA A 22 3.28 15.50 8.11
CA ALA A 22 2.07 15.30 7.32
C ALA A 22 1.09 14.30 7.98
N ALA A 23 1.62 13.23 8.57
CA ALA A 23 0.88 12.19 9.29
C ALA A 23 0.07 12.76 10.47
N ALA A 24 0.61 13.78 11.14
CA ALA A 24 -0.06 14.46 12.24
C ALA A 24 -1.17 15.41 11.78
N MET A 25 -1.13 15.89 10.54
CA MET A 25 -2.12 16.80 9.96
C MET A 25 -3.36 16.10 9.40
N LEU A 26 -3.37 14.76 9.32
CA LEU A 26 -4.53 13.98 8.86
C LEU A 26 -5.66 14.00 9.90
N ASN A 27 -6.91 13.97 9.41
CA ASN A 27 -8.12 13.88 10.24
C ASN A 27 -8.11 12.67 11.20
N SER A 28 -7.41 11.60 10.83
CA SER A 28 -7.00 10.52 11.72
C SER A 28 -5.48 10.56 11.85
N PRO A 29 -4.94 11.04 12.98
CA PRO A 29 -3.50 11.12 13.17
C PRO A 29 -2.88 9.72 13.07
N ARG A 30 -1.95 9.54 12.13
CA ARG A 30 -1.23 8.28 12.00
C ARG A 30 -0.10 8.20 13.02
N THR A 31 0.22 6.97 13.46
CA THR A 31 1.32 6.73 14.39
C THR A 31 2.64 7.21 13.82
N ARG A 32 3.42 7.91 14.64
CA ARG A 32 4.75 8.42 14.27
C ARG A 32 5.69 7.26 13.93
N LEU A 33 6.36 7.34 12.79
CA LEU A 33 7.38 6.38 12.39
C LEU A 33 8.74 6.77 12.93
N SER A 34 9.44 5.81 13.53
CA SER A 34 10.83 5.96 13.96
C SER A 34 11.80 5.39 12.92
N TYR A 35 13.03 5.90 12.89
CA TYR A 35 14.08 5.34 12.03
C TYR A 35 14.31 3.85 12.27
N ASN A 36 14.26 3.41 13.54
CA ASN A 36 14.43 2.00 13.90
C ASN A 36 13.29 1.14 13.33
N THR A 37 12.05 1.64 13.38
CA THR A 37 10.89 1.00 12.77
C THR A 37 11.09 0.82 11.26
N VAL A 38 11.57 1.85 10.57
CA VAL A 38 11.80 1.77 9.12
C VAL A 38 12.90 0.78 8.78
N ILE A 39 14.06 0.84 9.44
CA ILE A 39 15.16 -0.10 9.19
C ILE A 39 14.73 -1.53 9.50
N ASN A 40 14.01 -1.80 10.58
CA ASN A 40 13.52 -3.14 10.88
C ASN A 40 12.54 -3.66 9.82
N ASN A 41 11.71 -2.79 9.23
CA ASN A 41 10.83 -3.19 8.13
C ASN A 41 11.58 -3.41 6.82
N VAL A 42 12.64 -2.62 6.56
CA VAL A 42 13.51 -2.82 5.40
C VAL A 42 14.28 -4.13 5.53
N THR A 43 14.85 -4.43 6.70
CA THR A 43 15.53 -5.70 6.93
C THR A 43 14.55 -6.87 6.82
N LEU A 44 13.32 -6.74 7.35
CA LEU A 44 12.22 -7.70 7.13
C LEU A 44 11.87 -7.89 5.65
N ALA A 45 11.98 -6.84 4.83
CA ALA A 45 11.72 -6.93 3.40
C ALA A 45 12.90 -7.55 2.61
N GLU A 46 14.14 -7.36 3.08
CA GLU A 46 15.37 -7.95 2.50
C GLU A 46 15.51 -9.45 2.81
N PHE A 47 14.73 -9.96 3.75
CA PHE A 47 14.63 -11.37 4.04
C PHE A 47 13.89 -12.09 2.88
N ASP A 48 14.65 -12.58 1.89
CA ASP A 48 14.14 -13.30 0.71
C ASP A 48 13.28 -14.54 1.03
N TRP A 49 13.34 -15.09 2.25
CA TRP A 49 12.41 -16.16 2.66
C TRP A 49 10.95 -15.70 2.71
N LEU A 50 10.69 -14.40 2.91
CA LEU A 50 9.36 -13.82 2.74
C LEU A 50 8.96 -13.69 1.26
N CYS A 51 9.92 -13.61 0.34
CA CYS A 51 9.67 -13.68 -1.10
C CYS A 51 9.37 -15.11 -1.55
N GLU A 52 10.05 -16.12 -0.99
CA GLU A 52 9.79 -17.55 -1.28
C GLU A 52 8.45 -18.05 -0.70
N THR A 53 7.97 -17.45 0.40
CA THR A 53 6.66 -17.79 0.99
C THR A 53 5.48 -17.00 0.42
N ARG A 54 5.74 -15.97 -0.40
CA ARG A 54 4.68 -15.31 -1.16
C ARG A 54 4.18 -16.30 -2.20
N GLN A 55 2.97 -16.80 -2.00
CA GLN A 55 2.22 -17.46 -3.06
C GLN A 55 2.26 -16.56 -4.29
N ASP A 56 2.70 -17.10 -5.42
CA ASP A 56 2.70 -16.35 -6.67
C ASP A 56 1.27 -15.86 -6.92
N ILE A 57 1.09 -14.54 -6.85
CA ILE A 57 -0.22 -13.92 -7.03
C ILE A 57 -0.78 -14.25 -8.41
N ARG A 58 0.08 -14.52 -9.40
CA ARG A 58 -0.31 -14.93 -10.74
C ARG A 58 -0.87 -16.36 -10.79
N ALA A 59 -0.55 -17.18 -9.79
CA ALA A 59 -1.10 -18.52 -9.62
C ALA A 59 -2.49 -18.51 -8.94
N LEU A 60 -2.96 -17.36 -8.45
CA LEU A 60 -4.26 -17.24 -7.82
C LEU A 60 -5.37 -17.15 -8.87
N SER A 61 -6.52 -17.76 -8.55
CA SER A 61 -7.67 -17.85 -9.46
C SER A 61 -8.20 -16.49 -9.92
N TRP A 62 -8.14 -15.46 -9.07
CA TRP A 62 -8.60 -14.11 -9.38
C TRP A 62 -7.61 -13.31 -10.24
N ALA A 63 -6.35 -13.75 -10.34
CA ALA A 63 -5.34 -13.11 -11.16
C ALA A 63 -5.33 -13.63 -12.62
N ASP A 64 -6.06 -14.72 -12.89
CA ASP A 64 -6.34 -15.17 -14.24
C ASP A 64 -7.06 -14.07 -15.04
N LEU A 65 -6.56 -13.78 -16.24
CA LEU A 65 -7.00 -12.65 -17.07
C LEU A 65 -8.50 -12.72 -17.35
N VAL A 66 -8.99 -13.90 -17.73
CA VAL A 66 -10.41 -14.11 -18.08
C VAL A 66 -11.30 -13.88 -16.86
N ARG A 67 -10.90 -14.39 -15.69
CA ARG A 67 -11.65 -14.23 -14.44
C ARG A 67 -11.60 -12.79 -13.95
N ARG A 68 -10.49 -12.09 -14.16
CA ARG A 68 -10.34 -10.68 -13.82
C ARG A 68 -11.25 -9.81 -14.68
N GLU A 69 -11.27 -10.03 -15.99
CA GLU A 69 -12.17 -9.31 -16.91
C GLU A 69 -13.64 -9.57 -16.58
N ALA A 70 -14.01 -10.82 -16.33
CA ALA A 70 -15.35 -11.18 -15.88
C ALA A 70 -15.71 -10.52 -14.53
N GLY A 71 -14.75 -10.49 -13.59
CA GLY A 71 -14.93 -9.83 -12.30
C GLY A 71 -15.16 -8.33 -12.43
N VAL A 72 -14.37 -7.64 -13.25
CA VAL A 72 -14.54 -6.19 -13.51
C VAL A 72 -15.94 -5.89 -14.07
N LEU A 73 -16.42 -6.70 -15.03
CA LEU A 73 -17.77 -6.53 -15.58
C LEU A 73 -18.85 -6.78 -14.53
N HIS A 74 -18.72 -7.86 -13.76
CA HIS A 74 -19.69 -8.21 -12.73
C HIS A 74 -19.78 -7.15 -11.65
N PHE A 75 -18.64 -6.72 -11.10
CA PHE A 75 -18.62 -5.68 -10.06
C PHE A 75 -19.04 -4.32 -10.58
N GLY A 76 -18.80 -4.01 -11.86
CA GLY A 76 -19.35 -2.81 -12.49
C GLY A 76 -20.87 -2.80 -12.53
N ILE A 77 -21.50 -3.95 -12.80
CA ILE A 77 -22.98 -4.09 -12.77
C ILE A 77 -23.49 -3.94 -11.35
N VAL A 78 -22.91 -4.67 -10.39
CA VAL A 78 -23.30 -4.60 -8.97
C VAL A 78 -23.21 -3.16 -8.45
N HIS A 79 -22.09 -2.49 -8.74
CA HIS A 79 -21.90 -1.11 -8.33
C HIS A 79 -22.92 -0.16 -8.98
N SER A 80 -23.24 -0.36 -10.26
CA SER A 80 -24.26 0.44 -10.94
C SER A 80 -25.65 0.30 -10.30
N GLU A 81 -25.99 -0.89 -9.82
CA GLU A 81 -27.25 -1.13 -9.10
C GLU A 81 -27.25 -0.48 -7.71
N GLU A 82 -26.14 -0.54 -6.99
CA GLU A 82 -25.94 0.14 -5.70
C GLU A 82 -26.06 1.66 -5.85
N GLU A 83 -25.37 2.24 -6.82
CA GLU A 83 -25.43 3.69 -7.11
C GLU A 83 -26.85 4.12 -7.49
N ARG A 84 -27.57 3.32 -8.28
CA ARG A 84 -28.98 3.62 -8.59
C ARG A 84 -29.84 3.70 -7.33
N VAL A 85 -29.68 2.75 -6.41
CA VAL A 85 -30.41 2.75 -5.13
C VAL A 85 -30.04 3.96 -4.28
N TRP A 86 -28.76 4.36 -4.25
CA TRP A 86 -28.33 5.57 -3.53
C TRP A 86 -28.91 6.84 -4.14
N CYS A 87 -28.85 7.00 -5.47
CA CYS A 87 -29.46 8.12 -6.16
C CYS A 87 -30.98 8.19 -5.91
N ASP A 88 -31.68 7.06 -5.89
CA ASP A 88 -33.13 7.02 -5.61
C ASP A 88 -33.47 7.47 -4.16
N VAL A 89 -32.53 7.36 -3.21
CA VAL A 89 -32.72 7.77 -1.80
C VAL A 89 -32.32 9.24 -1.56
N GLU A 90 -31.43 9.80 -2.39
CA GLU A 90 -31.00 11.20 -2.30
C GLU A 90 -31.98 12.20 -2.98
N ILE A 91 -32.92 11.72 -3.81
CA ILE A 91 -33.99 12.51 -4.45
C ILE A 91 -35.19 12.68 -3.51
#